data_AF-A0A928YU74-F1
#
_entry.id   AF-A0A928YU74-F1
#
_cell.length_a   1.000
_cell.length_b   1.000
_cell.length_c   1.000
_cell.angle_alpha   90.00
_cell.angle_beta   90.00
_cell.angle_gamma   90.00
#
_symmetry.space_group_name_H-M   'P 1'
#
loop_
_entity.id
_entity.type
_entity.pdbx_description
1 polymer ?
#
loop_
_entity_poly.entity_id
_entity_poly.type
_entity_poly.pdbx_seq_one_letter_code
_entity_poly.pdbx_strand_id
1 'polypeptide(L)'
;MKYPGIVFACLLLSSHSFAKSGDFGVEVDVSTVGLLPPRLETVTVATVKPGSSAAKQGIQPGDKVVSIDGCEIPGCSAFKAKKKMNKKPGETATFEVINQDGEAVSIILTAE
;
A
#
# COMPACT_ATOMS: atom_id res chain seq x y z
N MET A 1 12.17 11.43 40.35
CA MET A 1 12.31 12.72 39.62
C MET A 1 12.10 12.39 38.14
N LYS A 2 10.93 12.71 37.58
CA LYS A 2 10.65 13.87 36.68
C LYS A 2 11.56 13.80 35.43
N TYR A 3 11.06 13.56 34.21
CA TYR A 3 10.09 14.40 33.50
C TYR A 3 8.93 13.64 32.81
N PRO A 4 7.69 14.17 32.87
CA PRO A 4 6.58 13.86 32.00
C PRO A 4 6.46 14.86 30.82
N GLY A 5 5.90 14.42 29.70
CA GLY A 5 5.17 15.26 28.75
C GLY A 5 5.95 15.94 27.62
N ILE A 6 5.30 15.95 26.44
CA ILE A 6 5.25 16.93 25.32
C ILE A 6 5.17 16.10 24.01
N VAL A 7 3.99 15.83 23.43
CA VAL A 7 2.98 16.71 22.81
C VAL A 7 3.36 17.12 21.37
N PHE A 8 2.44 16.80 20.45
CA PHE A 8 2.09 17.46 19.19
C PHE A 8 2.82 17.17 17.86
N ALA A 9 2.00 17.40 16.83
CA ALA A 9 2.27 17.55 15.39
C ALA A 9 2.23 16.21 14.61
N CYS A 10 1.38 16.00 13.62
CA CYS A 10 0.78 16.95 12.69
C CYS A 10 -0.68 16.62 12.39
N LEU A 11 -1.56 17.58 12.72
CA LEU A 11 -2.70 17.91 11.87
C LEU A 11 -2.13 18.50 10.57
N LEU A 12 -2.07 17.69 9.52
CA LEU A 12 -2.08 18.19 8.16
C LEU A 12 -3.23 17.50 7.45
N LEU A 13 -4.40 18.16 7.52
CA LEU A 13 -5.47 18.00 6.54
C LEU A 13 -4.94 18.51 5.20
N SER A 14 -4.13 17.69 4.54
CA SER A 14 -3.80 17.88 3.14
C SER A 14 -4.83 17.08 2.36
N SER A 15 -5.75 17.80 1.74
CA SER A 15 -6.71 17.29 0.76
C SER A 15 -5.98 16.77 -0.50
N HIS A 16 -5.20 15.72 -0.36
CA HIS A 16 -4.82 14.86 -1.48
C HIS A 16 -5.98 13.89 -1.66
N SER A 17 -6.41 13.64 -2.89
CA SER A 17 -7.46 12.65 -3.18
C SER A 17 -7.10 11.31 -2.55
N PHE A 18 -7.60 11.08 -1.33
CA PHE A 18 -7.41 9.87 -0.54
C PHE A 18 -8.05 8.73 -1.32
N ALA A 19 -7.22 7.95 -2.01
CA ALA A 19 -7.62 6.61 -2.41
C ALA A 19 -7.83 5.84 -1.11
N LYS A 20 -9.09 5.82 -0.64
CA LYS A 20 -9.61 5.12 0.54
C LYS A 20 -8.68 3.95 0.85
N SER A 21 -7.92 4.07 1.95
CA SER A 21 -6.98 3.05 2.43
C SER A 21 -7.56 1.69 2.09
N GLY A 22 -6.90 0.96 1.17
CA GLY A 22 -7.42 -0.32 0.72
C GLY A 22 -7.65 -1.24 1.93
N ASP A 23 -8.37 -2.35 1.74
CA ASP A 23 -8.80 -3.21 2.85
C ASP A 23 -7.64 -3.72 3.74
N PHE A 24 -6.38 -3.55 3.32
CA PHE A 24 -5.15 -3.91 4.04
C PHE A 24 -4.50 -2.78 4.87
N GLY A 25 -5.11 -1.58 4.91
CA GLY A 25 -4.58 -0.44 5.67
C GLY A 25 -3.31 0.18 5.05
N VAL A 26 -3.19 0.15 3.72
CA VAL A 26 -2.14 0.80 2.94
C VAL A 26 -2.76 1.79 1.96
N GLU A 27 -2.15 2.96 1.86
CA GLU A 27 -2.37 3.90 0.78
C GLU A 27 -1.22 3.79 -0.21
N VAL A 28 -1.55 3.55 -1.48
CA VAL A 28 -0.58 3.41 -2.55
C VAL A 28 -0.75 4.52 -3.58
N ASP A 29 0.36 5.10 -4.00
CA ASP A 29 0.43 5.95 -5.17
C ASP A 29 0.57 5.06 -6.41
N VAL A 30 -0.33 5.25 -7.37
CA VAL A 30 -0.45 4.38 -8.54
C VAL A 30 -0.30 5.22 -9.79
N SER A 31 0.74 4.92 -10.57
CA SER A 31 0.89 5.46 -11.92
C SER A 31 0.38 4.45 -12.93
N THR A 32 -0.48 4.91 -13.84
CA THR A 32 -1.03 4.09 -14.92
C THR A 32 -0.66 4.64 -16.28
N VAL A 33 -0.41 3.74 -17.23
CA VAL A 33 -0.18 4.07 -18.64
C VAL A 33 -1.29 3.53 -19.52
N GLY A 34 -1.61 4.30 -20.56
CA GLY A 34 -2.59 3.95 -21.58
C GLY A 34 -4.01 4.42 -21.25
N LEU A 35 -4.74 4.85 -22.28
CA LEU A 35 -6.07 5.42 -22.14
C LEU A 35 -7.15 4.35 -21.98
N LEU A 36 -7.04 3.19 -22.65
CA LEU A 36 -8.05 2.12 -22.62
C LEU A 36 -7.43 0.74 -22.97
N PRO A 37 -7.43 -0.25 -22.06
CA PRO A 37 -7.56 -0.13 -20.61
C PRO A 37 -6.24 0.33 -19.95
N PRO A 38 -6.30 1.09 -18.84
CA PRO A 38 -5.10 1.51 -18.12
C PRO A 38 -4.38 0.32 -17.51
N ARG A 39 -3.05 0.30 -17.69
CA ARG A 39 -2.14 -0.68 -17.06
C ARG A 39 -1.35 0.01 -15.97
N LEU A 40 -1.13 -0.72 -14.88
CA LEU A 40 -0.23 -0.29 -13.82
C LEU A 40 1.18 -0.20 -14.39
N GLU A 41 1.82 0.95 -14.17
CA GLU A 41 3.22 1.18 -14.50
C GLU A 41 4.07 1.08 -13.25
N THR A 42 3.72 1.84 -12.22
CA THR A 42 4.38 1.80 -10.92
C THR A 42 3.33 1.91 -9.81
N VAL A 43 3.62 1.23 -8.70
CA VAL A 43 2.84 1.32 -7.47
C VAL A 43 3.82 1.49 -6.33
N THR A 44 3.69 2.59 -5.59
CA THR A 44 4.55 2.91 -4.45
C THR A 44 3.70 3.09 -3.22
N VAL A 45 4.16 2.61 -2.07
CA VAL A 45 3.46 2.82 -0.80
C VAL A 45 3.60 4.28 -0.40
N ALA A 46 2.48 4.98 -0.32
CA ALA A 46 2.44 6.37 0.11
C ALA A 46 2.35 6.48 1.65
N THR A 47 1.42 5.73 2.25
CA THR A 47 1.20 5.73 3.70
C THR A 47 0.79 4.34 4.19
N VAL A 48 1.17 4.00 5.42
CA VAL A 48 0.74 2.78 6.10
C VAL A 48 -0.01 3.15 7.39
N LYS A 49 -1.21 2.59 7.57
CA LYS A 49 -2.01 2.83 8.77
C LYS A 49 -1.37 2.12 9.98
N PRO A 50 -1.13 2.80 11.11
CA PRO A 50 -0.63 2.16 12.32
C PRO A 50 -1.54 1.03 12.80
N GLY A 51 -0.94 -0.11 13.15
CA GLY A 51 -1.67 -1.29 13.64
C GLY A 51 -2.30 -2.18 12.56
N SER A 52 -2.24 -1.79 11.28
CA SER A 52 -2.77 -2.59 10.17
C SER A 52 -1.97 -3.85 9.91
N SER A 53 -2.51 -4.76 9.10
CA SER A 53 -1.75 -5.93 8.63
C SER A 53 -0.45 -5.52 7.94
N ALA A 54 -0.47 -4.45 7.14
CA ALA A 54 0.72 -3.94 6.45
C ALA A 54 1.79 -3.42 7.39
N ALA A 55 1.40 -2.66 8.43
CA ALA A 55 2.35 -2.20 9.45
C ALA A 55 3.00 -3.38 10.19
N LYS A 56 2.23 -4.43 10.48
CA LYS A 56 2.74 -5.66 11.12
C LYS A 56 3.70 -6.45 10.25
N GLN A 57 3.54 -6.38 8.93
CA GLN A 57 4.45 -7.01 7.97
C GLN A 57 5.67 -6.14 7.65
N GLY A 58 5.80 -4.97 8.26
CA GLY A 58 6.97 -4.10 8.10
C GLY A 58 6.97 -3.28 6.82
N ILE A 59 5.83 -3.14 6.13
CA ILE A 59 5.72 -2.22 4.98
C ILE A 59 5.98 -0.79 5.44
N GLN A 60 6.75 -0.06 4.65
CA GLN A 60 7.04 1.35 4.90
C GLN A 60 6.62 2.22 3.70
N PRO A 61 6.27 3.50 3.95
CA PRO A 61 6.22 4.50 2.90
C PRO A 61 7.51 4.50 2.06
N GLY A 62 7.35 4.49 0.74
CA GLY A 62 8.44 4.41 -0.24
C GLY A 62 8.73 3.01 -0.77
N ASP A 63 8.16 1.96 -0.17
CA ASP A 63 8.27 0.60 -0.73
C ASP A 63 7.58 0.53 -2.09
N LYS A 64 8.21 -0.17 -3.03
CA LYS A 64 7.68 -0.32 -4.39
C LYS A 64 6.97 -1.65 -4.54
N VAL A 65 5.68 -1.64 -4.84
CA VAL A 65 4.91 -2.86 -5.09
C VAL A 65 5.15 -3.32 -6.52
N VAL A 66 5.71 -4.51 -6.67
CA VAL A 66 6.02 -5.13 -7.96
C VAL A 66 5.06 -6.26 -8.33
N SER A 67 4.28 -6.79 -7.37
CA SER A 67 3.24 -7.78 -7.65
C SER A 67 2.13 -7.77 -6.60
N ILE A 68 0.89 -8.06 -7.04
CA ILE A 68 -0.29 -8.21 -6.17
C ILE A 68 -1.07 -9.47 -6.57
N ASP A 69 -1.12 -10.48 -5.72
CA ASP A 69 -1.78 -11.78 -5.96
C ASP A 69 -1.44 -12.36 -7.34
N GLY A 70 -0.15 -12.34 -7.70
CA GLY A 70 0.37 -12.81 -9.00
C GLY A 70 0.06 -11.88 -10.18
N CYS A 71 -0.38 -10.64 -9.93
CA CYS A 71 -0.49 -9.61 -10.96
C CYS A 71 0.77 -8.75 -10.95
N GLU A 72 1.66 -8.99 -11.90
CA GLU A 72 2.95 -8.30 -12.01
C GLU A 72 2.78 -6.83 -12.44
N ILE A 73 3.58 -5.96 -11.84
CA ILE A 73 3.61 -4.52 -12.07
C ILE A 73 5.07 -4.18 -12.44
N PRO A 74 5.31 -3.58 -13.62
CA PRO A 74 4.34 -3.07 -14.60
C PRO A 74 3.61 -4.18 -15.39
N GLY A 75 2.41 -3.88 -15.88
CA GLY A 75 1.69 -4.73 -16.85
C GLY A 75 0.32 -5.22 -16.39
N CYS A 76 0.09 -5.34 -15.08
CA CYS A 76 -1.21 -5.64 -14.52
C CYS A 76 -2.25 -4.58 -14.94
N SER A 77 -3.45 -5.01 -15.34
CA SER A 77 -4.55 -4.05 -15.56
C SER A 77 -4.98 -3.42 -14.24
N ALA A 78 -5.16 -2.09 -14.23
CA ALA A 78 -5.62 -1.38 -13.03
C ALA A 78 -6.94 -1.94 -12.48
N PHE A 79 -7.83 -2.41 -13.37
CA PHE A 79 -9.08 -3.07 -12.96
C PHE A 79 -8.84 -4.42 -12.27
N LYS A 80 -7.88 -5.22 -12.76
CA LYS A 80 -7.52 -6.49 -12.12
C LYS A 80 -6.89 -6.24 -10.75
N ALA A 81 -5.95 -5.32 -10.67
CA ALA A 81 -5.31 -4.95 -9.40
C ALA A 81 -6.34 -4.44 -8.39
N LYS A 82 -7.23 -3.52 -8.80
CA LYS A 82 -8.31 -3.02 -7.94
C LYS A 82 -9.22 -4.15 -7.44
N LYS A 83 -9.55 -5.12 -8.30
CA LYS A 83 -10.34 -6.30 -7.89
C LYS A 83 -9.58 -7.20 -6.92
N LYS A 84 -8.27 -7.38 -7.09
CA LYS A 84 -7.43 -8.15 -6.16
C LYS A 84 -7.23 -7.43 -4.82
N MET A 85 -7.21 -6.10 -4.82
CA MET A 85 -7.11 -5.31 -3.60
C MET A 85 -8.43 -5.18 -2.83
N ASN A 86 -9.57 -5.36 -3.50
CA ASN A 86 -10.89 -5.32 -2.89
C ASN A 86 -11.24 -6.71 -2.33
N LYS A 87 -10.81 -6.98 -1.10
CA LYS A 87 -10.98 -8.27 -0.41
C LYS A 87 -11.94 -8.12 0.76
N LYS A 88 -12.61 -9.21 1.15
CA LYS A 88 -13.46 -9.17 2.34
C LYS A 88 -12.59 -9.15 3.60
N PRO A 89 -13.04 -8.52 4.71
CA PRO A 89 -12.36 -8.65 5.99
C PRO A 89 -12.06 -10.11 6.34
N GLY A 90 -10.81 -10.40 6.70
CA GLY A 90 -10.29 -11.74 6.97
C GLY A 90 -9.72 -12.49 5.76
N GLU A 91 -9.92 -12.01 4.53
CA GLU A 91 -9.25 -12.58 3.35
C GLU A 91 -7.82 -12.04 3.23
N THR A 92 -6.93 -12.86 2.67
CA THR A 92 -5.53 -12.49 2.45
C THR A 92 -5.24 -12.15 1.00
N ALA A 93 -4.20 -11.35 0.79
CA ALA A 93 -3.58 -11.14 -0.50
C ALA A 93 -2.05 -11.12 -0.33
N THR A 94 -1.36 -11.70 -1.29
CA THR A 94 0.11 -11.72 -1.34
C THR A 94 0.60 -10.52 -2.13
N PHE A 95 1.55 -9.79 -1.55
CA PHE A 95 2.21 -8.66 -2.19
C PHE A 95 3.69 -8.97 -2.31
N GLU A 96 4.29 -8.58 -3.42
CA GLU A 96 5.73 -8.53 -3.57
C GLU A 96 6.13 -7.08 -3.63
N VAL A 97 7.01 -6.68 -2.72
CA VAL A 97 7.49 -5.31 -2.59
C VAL A 97 9.00 -5.30 -2.68
N ILE A 98 9.55 -4.24 -3.25
CA ILE A 98 10.97 -3.92 -3.17
C ILE A 98 11.11 -2.85 -2.09
N ASN A 99 11.85 -3.17 -1.03
CA ASN A 99 12.14 -2.23 0.04
C ASN A 99 13.11 -1.14 -0.44
N GLN A 100 13.39 -0.16 0.44
CA GLN A 100 14.33 0.92 0.11
C GLN A 100 15.78 0.45 -0.09
N ASP A 101 16.14 -0.72 0.44
CA ASP A 101 17.45 -1.36 0.25
C ASP A 101 17.56 -2.10 -1.10
N GLY A 102 16.46 -2.19 -1.87
CA GLY A 102 16.41 -2.88 -3.16
C GLY A 102 16.16 -4.39 -3.06
N GLU A 103 15.83 -4.90 -1.87
CA GLU A 103 15.50 -6.30 -1.63
C GLU A 103 14.02 -6.57 -1.91
N ALA A 104 13.74 -7.64 -2.66
CA ALA A 104 12.39 -8.10 -2.94
C ALA A 104 11.86 -8.94 -1.77
N VAL A 105 10.81 -8.46 -1.12
CA VAL A 105 10.16 -9.11 0.02
C VAL A 105 8.74 -9.51 -0.39
N SER A 106 8.41 -10.78 -0.18
CA SER A 106 7.05 -11.28 -0.32
C SER A 106 6.34 -11.28 1.04
N ILE A 107 5.19 -10.63 1.09
CA ILE A 107 4.42 -10.41 2.32
C ILE A 107 2.96 -10.76 2.10
N ILE A 108 2.33 -11.27 3.14
CA ILE A 108 0.91 -11.64 3.10
C ILE A 108 0.15 -10.64 3.94
N LEU A 109 -0.74 -9.90 3.31
CA LEU A 109 -1.61 -8.93 3.97
C LEU A 109 -2.99 -9.52 4.17
N THR A 110 -3.57 -9.26 5.34
CA THR A 110 -4.96 -9.62 5.67
C THR A 110 -5.83 -8.38 5.58
N ALA A 111 -6.97 -8.48 4.91
CA ALA A 111 -7.96 -7.43 4.84
C ALA A 111 -8.69 -7.28 6.18
N GLU A 112 -8.92 -6.04 6.61
CA GLU A 112 -9.51 -5.66 7.90
C GLU A 112 -10.92 -5.09 7.75
#